data_AF-A0A959ERU2-F1
#
_entry.id   AF-A0A959ERU2-F1
#
_cell.length_a   1.000
_cell.length_b   1.000
_cell.length_c   1.000
_cell.angle_alpha   90.00
_cell.angle_beta   90.00
_cell.angle_gamma   90.00
#
_symmetry.space_group_name_H-M   'P 1'
#
loop_
_entity.id
_entity.type
_entity.pdbx_description
1 polymer ?
#
loop_
_entity_poly.entity_id
_entity_poly.type
_entity_poly.pdbx_seq_one_letter_code
_entity_poly.pdbx_strand_id
1 'polypeptide(L)'
;MKATHFFHIGLVVDSLILILGIAGILSMSSAAEGLSPLGKQMLWLFPALLVLIMGAAIALKNAGKLLPANILLWIPALPMLVSILLWGGLALLFVIAGPAS
;
A
#
# COMPACT_ATOMS: atom_id res chain seq x y z
N MET A 1 -1.38 14.95 -19.74
CA MET A 1 -0.95 13.55 -19.97
C MET A 1 -0.05 13.02 -18.86
N LYS A 2 1.13 13.62 -18.57
CA LYS A 2 2.07 13.09 -17.54
C LYS A 2 1.45 12.93 -16.13
N ALA A 3 0.73 13.94 -15.63
CA ALA A 3 0.11 13.92 -14.30
C ALA A 3 -0.94 12.79 -14.11
N THR A 4 -1.55 12.34 -15.19
CA THR A 4 -2.54 11.27 -15.19
C THR A 4 -1.88 9.90 -15.02
N HIS A 5 -0.66 9.69 -15.52
CA HIS A 5 0.08 8.45 -15.29
C HIS A 5 0.49 8.30 -13.82
N PHE A 6 0.95 9.38 -13.18
CA PHE A 6 1.27 9.39 -11.75
C PHE A 6 0.07 9.00 -10.86
N PHE A 7 -1.14 9.40 -11.25
CA PHE A 7 -2.37 9.00 -10.56
C PHE A 7 -2.58 7.48 -10.64
N HIS A 8 -2.50 6.91 -11.84
CA HIS A 8 -2.76 5.48 -12.04
C HIS A 8 -1.67 4.62 -11.39
N ILE A 9 -0.40 5.06 -11.41
CA ILE A 9 0.68 4.37 -10.72
C ILE A 9 0.42 4.36 -9.21
N GLY A 10 0.11 5.51 -8.60
CA GLY A 10 -0.24 5.57 -7.18
C GLY A 10 -1.42 4.65 -6.83
N LEU A 11 -2.48 4.68 -7.65
CA LEU A 11 -3.65 3.83 -7.46
C LEU A 11 -3.32 2.33 -7.53
N VAL A 12 -2.44 1.92 -8.46
CA VAL A 12 -1.98 0.53 -8.57
C VAL A 12 -1.18 0.12 -7.32
N VAL A 13 -0.26 0.97 -6.88
CA VAL A 13 0.53 0.70 -5.66
C VAL A 13 -0.39 0.56 -4.44
N ASP A 14 -1.33 1.48 -4.25
CA ASP A 14 -2.29 1.41 -3.14
C ASP A 14 -3.22 0.20 -3.22
N SER A 15 -3.60 -0.20 -4.43
CA SER A 15 -4.38 -1.44 -4.64
C SER A 15 -3.59 -2.67 -4.22
N LEU A 16 -2.28 -2.73 -4.53
CA LEU A 16 -1.41 -3.82 -4.09
C LEU A 16 -1.23 -3.82 -2.57
N ILE A 17 -1.05 -2.64 -1.94
CA ILE A 17 -0.98 -2.51 -0.47
C ILE A 17 -2.28 -3.04 0.15
N LEU A 18 -3.44 -2.67 -0.41
CA LEU A 18 -4.74 -3.11 0.07
C LEU A 18 -4.89 -4.63 -0.01
N ILE A 19 -4.57 -5.22 -1.16
CA ILE A 19 -4.64 -6.67 -1.37
C ILE A 19 -3.72 -7.39 -0.37
N LEU A 20 -2.47 -6.93 -0.23
CA LEU A 20 -1.52 -7.53 0.71
C LEU A 20 -1.97 -7.39 2.17
N GLY A 21 -2.52 -6.22 2.54
CA GLY A 21 -3.07 -5.99 3.88
C GLY A 21 -4.23 -6.93 4.20
N ILE A 22 -5.18 -7.07 3.27
CA ILE A 22 -6.31 -8.01 3.43
C ILE A 22 -5.81 -9.45 3.48
N ALA A 23 -4.91 -9.85 2.57
CA ALA A 23 -4.37 -11.20 2.54
C ALA A 23 -3.62 -11.54 3.84
N GLY A 24 -2.85 -10.58 4.39
CA GLY A 24 -2.18 -10.72 5.68
C GLY A 24 -3.17 -10.93 6.83
N ILE A 25 -4.22 -10.11 6.90
CA ILE A 25 -5.26 -10.23 7.93
C ILE A 25 -5.95 -11.61 7.84
N LEU A 26 -6.30 -12.04 6.63
CA LEU A 26 -6.96 -13.34 6.41
C LEU A 26 -6.03 -14.53 6.74
N SER A 27 -4.72 -14.37 6.53
CA SER A 27 -3.72 -15.40 6.82
C SER A 27 -3.37 -15.51 8.32
N MET A 28 -3.71 -14.51 9.13
CA MET A 28 -3.42 -14.47 10.58
C MET A 28 -4.38 -15.32 11.44
N SER A 29 -4.99 -16.37 10.87
CA SER A 29 -6.07 -17.13 11.53
C SER A 29 -5.71 -17.68 12.91
N SER A 30 -4.44 -18.05 13.14
CA SER A 30 -3.93 -18.49 14.45
C SER A 30 -3.39 -17.35 15.32
N ALA A 31 -2.76 -16.33 14.73
CA ALA A 31 -2.16 -15.21 15.45
C ALA A 31 -3.20 -14.26 16.06
N ALA A 32 -4.42 -14.23 15.50
CA ALA A 32 -5.50 -13.38 15.97
C ALA A 32 -6.32 -14.00 17.13
N GLU A 33 -6.07 -15.25 17.53
CA GLU A 33 -6.84 -15.93 18.59
C GLU A 33 -6.70 -15.25 19.96
N GLY A 34 -5.54 -14.64 20.24
CA GLY A 34 -5.30 -13.89 21.48
C GLY A 34 -5.83 -12.45 21.48
N LEU A 35 -6.39 -11.96 20.37
CA LEU A 35 -6.88 -10.59 20.27
C LEU A 35 -8.30 -10.47 20.79
N SER A 36 -8.55 -9.40 21.56
CA SER A 36 -9.90 -9.00 21.93
C SER A 36 -10.75 -8.71 20.67
N PRO A 37 -12.09 -8.76 20.77
CA PRO A 37 -12.98 -8.42 19.66
C PRO A 37 -12.65 -7.03 19.06
N LEU A 38 -12.29 -6.06 19.91
CA LEU A 38 -11.85 -4.74 19.49
C LEU A 38 -10.53 -4.81 18.71
N GLY A 39 -9.54 -5.57 19.19
CA GLY A 39 -8.26 -5.75 18.50
C GLY A 39 -8.43 -6.34 17.09
N LYS A 40 -9.35 -7.30 16.93
CA LYS A 40 -9.69 -7.87 15.61
C LYS A 40 -10.32 -6.84 14.67
N GLN A 41 -11.17 -5.95 15.20
CA GLN A 41 -11.75 -4.85 14.41
C GLN A 41 -10.70 -3.81 14.00
N MET A 42 -9.76 -3.49 14.88
CA MET A 42 -8.68 -2.54 14.59
C MET A 42 -7.79 -2.99 13.44
N LEU A 43 -7.62 -4.30 13.20
CA LEU A 43 -6.89 -4.81 12.03
C LEU A 43 -7.49 -4.35 10.70
N TRP A 44 -8.83 -4.21 10.63
CA TRP A 44 -9.53 -3.78 9.43
C TRP A 44 -9.54 -2.27 9.22
N LEU A 45 -9.10 -1.49 10.21
CA LEU A 45 -9.10 -0.03 10.15
C LEU A 45 -8.15 0.49 9.07
N PHE A 46 -6.98 -0.12 8.92
CA PHE A 46 -6.01 0.28 7.89
C PHE A 46 -6.52 0.00 6.47
N PRO A 47 -6.98 -1.22 6.11
CA PRO A 47 -7.61 -1.48 4.82
C PRO A 47 -8.80 -0.55 4.53
N ALA A 48 -9.67 -0.33 5.52
CA ALA A 48 -10.84 0.53 5.35
C ALA A 48 -10.43 1.99 5.06
N LEU A 49 -9.44 2.52 5.79
CA LEU A 49 -8.92 3.86 5.56
C LEU A 49 -8.31 3.99 4.17
N LEU A 50 -7.57 2.97 3.71
CA LEU A 50 -6.95 2.98 2.39
C LEU A 50 -8.01 3.00 1.27
N VAL A 51 -9.09 2.24 1.40
CA VAL A 51 -10.24 2.29 0.48
C VAL A 51 -10.85 3.69 0.42
N LEU A 52 -11.01 4.35 1.58
CA LEU A 52 -11.54 5.73 1.64
C LEU A 52 -10.60 6.74 0.95
N ILE A 53 -9.30 6.62 1.16
CA ILE A 53 -8.28 7.47 0.51
C ILE A 53 -8.34 7.30 -1.01
N MET A 54 -8.38 6.05 -1.50
CA MET A 54 -8.48 5.75 -2.94
C MET A 54 -9.78 6.30 -3.54
N GLY A 55 -10.91 6.11 -2.86
CA GLY A 55 -12.21 6.63 -3.29
C GLY A 55 -12.24 8.16 -3.37
N ALA A 56 -11.72 8.83 -2.34
CA ALA A 56 -11.60 10.29 -2.32
C ALA A 56 -10.67 10.82 -3.43
N ALA A 57 -9.57 10.12 -3.72
CA ALA A 57 -8.67 10.49 -4.80
C ALA A 57 -9.34 10.36 -6.18
N ILE A 58 -10.13 9.31 -6.40
CA ILE A 58 -10.93 9.14 -7.63
C ILE A 58 -11.96 10.26 -7.76
N ALA A 59 -12.67 10.61 -6.68
CA ALA A 59 -13.63 11.71 -6.68
C ALA A 59 -12.95 13.06 -7.02
N LEU A 60 -11.78 13.33 -6.43
CA LEU A 60 -10.99 14.53 -6.73
C LEU A 60 -10.52 14.58 -8.19
N LYS A 61 -10.07 13.45 -8.74
CA LYS A 61 -9.70 13.35 -10.16
C LYS A 61 -10.91 13.65 -11.06
N ASN A 62 -12.08 13.09 -10.75
CA ASN A 62 -13.31 13.31 -11.52
C ASN A 62 -13.77 14.78 -11.46
N ALA A 63 -13.51 15.47 -10.36
CA ALA A 63 -13.73 16.91 -10.20
C ALA A 63 -12.64 17.79 -10.88
N GLY A 64 -11.72 17.19 -11.65
CA GLY A 64 -10.62 17.90 -12.32
C GLY A 64 -9.46 18.29 -11.40
N LYS A 65 -9.50 17.93 -10.12
CA LYS A 65 -8.46 18.28 -9.12
C LYS A 65 -7.36 17.21 -9.08
N LEU A 66 -6.57 17.12 -10.16
CA LEU A 66 -5.52 16.10 -10.33
C LEU A 66 -4.37 16.20 -9.32
N LEU A 67 -3.93 17.42 -8.96
CA LEU A 67 -2.84 17.61 -8.00
C LEU A 67 -3.15 17.05 -6.60
N PRO A 68 -4.27 17.44 -5.94
CA PRO A 68 -4.60 16.88 -4.63
C PRO A 68 -4.95 15.39 -4.71
N ALA A 69 -5.54 14.92 -5.81
CA ALA A 69 -5.78 13.50 -6.02
C ALA A 69 -4.45 12.69 -6.03
N ASN A 70 -3.41 13.23 -6.68
CA ASN A 70 -2.08 12.63 -6.66
C ASN A 70 -1.47 12.68 -5.26
N ILE A 71 -1.45 13.84 -4.60
CA ILE A 71 -0.91 13.95 -3.24
C ILE A 71 -1.55 12.91 -2.31
N LEU A 72 -2.87 12.74 -2.41
CA LEU A 72 -3.62 11.83 -1.56
C LEU A 72 -3.23 10.35 -1.76
N LEU A 73 -3.02 9.90 -3.00
CA LEU A 73 -2.57 8.51 -3.29
C LEU A 73 -1.09 8.31 -2.95
N TRP A 74 -0.26 9.33 -3.11
CA TRP A 74 1.17 9.17 -2.90
C TRP A 74 1.57 9.16 -1.41
N ILE A 75 0.70 9.60 -0.49
CA ILE A 75 0.93 9.48 0.96
C ILE A 75 1.14 8.01 1.39
N PRO A 76 0.21 7.07 1.11
CA PRO A 76 0.41 5.66 1.40
C PRO A 76 1.40 4.97 0.43
N ALA A 77 1.43 5.36 -0.84
CA ALA A 77 2.27 4.69 -1.84
C ALA A 77 3.78 4.93 -1.67
N LEU A 78 4.20 6.12 -1.21
CA LEU A 78 5.62 6.49 -1.10
C LEU A 78 6.40 5.58 -0.13
N PRO A 79 5.96 5.39 1.14
CA PRO A 79 6.65 4.49 2.06
C PRO A 79 6.81 3.06 1.51
N MET A 80 5.77 2.55 0.83
CA MET A 80 5.82 1.22 0.23
C MET A 80 6.85 1.13 -0.89
N LEU A 81 6.87 2.11 -1.81
CA LEU A 81 7.86 2.14 -2.87
C LEU A 81 9.29 2.23 -2.34
N VAL A 82 9.53 3.06 -1.32
CA VAL A 82 10.84 3.14 -0.66
C VAL A 82 11.20 1.78 -0.05
N SER A 83 10.28 1.13 0.64
CA SER A 83 10.48 -0.20 1.21
C SER A 83 10.82 -1.25 0.13
N ILE A 84 10.08 -1.28 -0.97
CA ILE A 84 10.33 -2.20 -2.10
C ILE A 84 11.70 -1.95 -2.71
N LEU A 85 12.10 -0.69 -2.90
CA LEU A 85 13.41 -0.35 -3.46
C LEU A 85 14.55 -0.76 -2.52
N LEU A 86 14.39 -0.54 -1.21
CA LEU A 86 15.39 -0.90 -0.21
C LEU A 86 15.54 -2.44 -0.11
N TRP A 87 14.44 -3.15 0.12
CA TRP A 87 14.47 -4.59 0.32
C TRP A 87 14.70 -5.36 -0.99
N GLY A 88 14.09 -4.92 -2.08
CA GLY A 88 14.32 -5.49 -3.41
C GLY A 88 15.75 -5.26 -3.89
N GLY A 89 16.29 -4.06 -3.67
CA GLY A 89 17.69 -3.75 -3.96
C GLY A 89 18.65 -4.60 -3.12
N LEU A 90 18.40 -4.73 -1.81
CA LEU A 90 19.20 -5.57 -0.93
C LEU A 90 19.15 -7.06 -1.33
N ALA A 91 17.96 -7.58 -1.66
CA ALA A 91 17.80 -8.95 -2.14
C ALA A 91 18.59 -9.18 -3.43
N LEU A 92 18.55 -8.23 -4.37
CA LEU A 92 19.34 -8.29 -5.59
C LEU A 92 20.84 -8.30 -5.31
N LEU A 93 21.31 -7.47 -4.36
CA LEU A 93 22.71 -7.47 -3.92
C LEU A 93 23.12 -8.81 -3.35
N PHE A 94 22.30 -9.45 -2.50
CA PHE A 94 22.61 -10.79 -1.97
C PHE A 94 22.64 -11.87 -3.06
N VAL A 95 21.75 -11.79 -4.05
CA VAL A 95 21.75 -12.73 -5.20
C VAL A 95 23.01 -12.57 -6.04
N ILE A 96 23.45 -11.33 -6.29
CA ILE A 96 24.60 -11.03 -7.16
C ILE A 96 25.94 -11.22 -6.42
N ALA A 97 26.03 -10.83 -5.16
CA ALA A 97 27.26 -10.90 -4.38
C ALA A 97 27.63 -12.33 -3.96
N GLY A 98 26.68 -13.27 -4.01
CA GLY A 98 26.87 -14.65 -3.57
C GLY A 98 27.16 -14.76 -2.06
N PRO A 99 27.08 -15.96 -1.48
CA PRO A 99 27.59 -16.17 -0.13
C PRO A 99 29.09 -15.87 -0.11
N ALA A 100 29.53 -14.98 0.78
CA ALA A 100 30.94 -14.83 1.11
C ALA A 100 31.40 -16.15 1.76
N SER A 101 31.91 -17.05 0.93
CA SER A 101 32.63 -18.26 1.36
C SER A 101 33.97 -17.88 1.97
#